data_AF-A0A4Y9YYP7-F1
#
_entry.id   AF-A0A4Y9YYP7-F1
#
_cell.length_a   1.000
_cell.length_b   1.000
_cell.length_c   1.000
_cell.angle_alpha   90.00
_cell.angle_beta   90.00
_cell.angle_gamma   90.00
#
_symmetry.space_group_name_H-M   'P 1'
#
loop_
_entity.id
_entity.type
_entity.pdbx_description
1 polymer ?
#
loop_
_entity_poly.entity_id
_entity_poly.type
_entity_poly.pdbx_seq_one_letter_code
_entity_poly.pdbx_strand_id
1 'polypeptide(L)'
;MLIATKRRHWLVFVSLMTIFVASFMQPLAGSVFTLATPEHRQENTSEVVLRSQRGLGLVSTYGNLNAFSSAAGFTDSKVYQGLPDPPFVAGEWAIAQFETKDAAAAVEAEVVGIATQTNCSAPTTSSLTNLSNPLIPQFQFSASLSDGCTGRVQFNPDDSNQQYGVVQVDSASCGLDNITDTQLLPVMFWFFHSTLGGQGQNVTRAKGVVCRPMMKIQTVLATVNISTAALTSINPLANVSDTNNNITGQPLNGRPLNGVIFPPTNNTFVGSRGLTISMGLPGTIYRNASLTPSFDDFFEDSSTSFLSLTSSVYSTYLSVIAKTVYFVPAEFSIKADLINHLPRLVVEPLAAHGLAAVLLTVGIVGMIVHLLHRHARRDLYLTAPPGSIGASMALAFHAGFGASLTPYDDGESIGRKLRSMRFSMDRRTGAILAEEIDDGDAAMPLTRSSEETLKGYRDY
;
A
#
# COMPACT_ATOMS: atom_id res chain seq x y z
N MET A 1 28.61 42.42 -9.75
CA MET A 1 29.41 41.24 -10.15
C MET A 1 30.34 41.49 -11.34
N LEU A 2 29.86 42.01 -12.47
CA LEU A 2 30.66 42.27 -13.69
C LEU A 2 31.88 43.20 -13.49
N ILE A 3 31.81 44.16 -12.57
CA ILE A 3 32.92 45.09 -12.28
C ILE A 3 34.03 44.41 -11.45
N ALA A 4 33.66 43.47 -10.58
CA ALA A 4 34.61 42.76 -9.70
C ALA A 4 35.45 41.73 -10.47
N THR A 5 34.84 41.01 -11.42
CA THR A 5 35.53 40.07 -12.31
C THR A 5 36.48 40.79 -13.27
N LYS A 6 36.07 41.95 -13.80
CA LYS A 6 36.90 42.79 -14.67
C LYS A 6 38.14 43.36 -13.96
N ARG A 7 38.11 43.53 -12.64
CA ARG A 7 39.20 44.08 -11.82
C ARG A 7 40.00 43.03 -11.03
N ARG A 8 39.89 41.74 -11.38
CA ARG A 8 40.57 40.61 -10.69
C ARG A 8 40.28 40.47 -9.19
N HIS A 9 39.18 41.04 -8.68
CA HIS A 9 38.76 40.87 -7.28
C HIS A 9 37.95 39.58 -7.06
N TRP A 10 38.60 38.44 -7.31
CA TRP A 10 37.98 37.12 -7.28
C TRP A 10 37.38 36.74 -5.92
N LEU A 11 38.05 37.09 -4.81
CA LEU A 11 37.57 36.76 -3.47
C LEU A 11 36.25 37.46 -3.12
N VAL A 12 36.10 38.73 -3.49
CA VAL A 12 34.87 39.50 -3.27
C VAL A 12 33.73 38.93 -4.11
N PHE A 13 34.02 38.54 -5.35
CA PHE A 13 33.02 37.92 -6.22
C PHE A 13 32.49 36.59 -5.65
N VAL A 14 33.38 35.71 -5.16
CA VAL A 14 32.99 34.44 -4.55
C VAL A 14 32.15 34.67 -3.28
N SER A 15 32.53 35.64 -2.44
CA SER A 15 31.76 35.97 -1.22
C SER A 15 30.34 36.50 -1.51
N LEU A 16 30.17 37.29 -2.58
CA LEU A 16 28.84 37.75 -3.00
C LEU A 16 28.00 36.61 -3.56
N MET A 17 28.64 35.68 -4.27
CA MET A 17 27.96 34.48 -4.78
C MET A 17 27.47 33.56 -3.67
N THR A 18 28.28 33.33 -2.62
CA THR A 18 27.83 32.49 -1.49
C THR A 18 26.65 33.10 -0.74
N ILE A 19 26.62 34.43 -0.56
CA ILE A 19 25.48 35.13 0.05
C ILE A 19 24.22 35.01 -0.82
N PHE A 20 24.36 35.15 -2.14
CA PHE A 20 23.24 35.03 -3.06
C PHE A 20 22.65 33.61 -3.05
N VAL A 21 23.52 32.59 -3.08
CA VAL A 21 23.12 31.18 -2.98
C VAL A 21 22.42 30.91 -1.64
N ALA A 22 22.96 31.40 -0.52
CA ALA A 22 22.34 31.22 0.80
C ALA A 22 20.95 31.88 0.90
N SER A 23 20.80 33.07 0.31
CA SER A 23 19.51 33.80 0.30
C SER A 23 18.46 33.09 -0.56
N PHE A 24 18.88 32.50 -1.69
CA PHE A 24 17.99 31.73 -2.56
C PHE A 24 17.50 30.42 -1.93
N MET A 25 18.18 29.92 -0.88
CA MET A 25 17.80 28.69 -0.18
C MET A 25 16.75 28.90 0.92
N GLN A 26 16.44 30.15 1.31
CA GLN A 26 15.43 30.42 2.36
C GLN A 26 14.02 29.91 2.02
N PRO A 27 13.49 30.04 0.79
CA PRO A 27 12.20 29.46 0.41
C PRO A 27 12.21 27.92 0.43
N LEU A 28 13.37 27.32 0.18
CA LEU A 28 13.56 25.87 0.12
C LEU A 28 13.54 25.22 1.52
N ALA A 29 13.77 26.00 2.58
CA ALA A 29 13.57 25.54 3.95
C ALA A 29 12.09 25.22 4.24
N GLY A 30 11.15 25.88 3.54
CA GLY A 30 9.72 25.61 3.64
C GLY A 30 9.30 24.29 2.96
N SER A 31 10.00 23.87 1.91
CA SER A 31 9.72 22.62 1.19
C SER A 31 10.32 21.37 1.86
N VAL A 32 11.05 21.52 2.97
CA VAL A 32 11.58 20.37 3.73
C VAL A 32 10.46 19.59 4.41
N PHE A 33 9.33 20.24 4.71
CA PHE A 33 8.20 19.60 5.34
C PHE A 33 7.12 19.25 4.32
N THR A 34 6.68 18.00 4.35
CA THR A 34 5.51 17.54 3.61
C THR A 34 4.43 17.10 4.59
N LEU A 35 3.18 17.28 4.20
CA LEU A 35 2.05 16.72 4.95
C LEU A 35 1.95 15.25 4.56
N ALA A 36 2.30 14.37 5.48
CA ALA A 36 1.98 12.96 5.37
C ALA A 36 0.86 12.63 6.36
N THR A 37 0.04 11.65 5.99
CA THR A 37 -0.93 11.03 6.89
C THR A 37 -0.44 9.64 7.27
N PRO A 38 0.68 9.51 8.02
CA PRO A 38 1.12 8.21 8.49
C PRO A 38 0.04 7.62 9.39
N GLU A 39 -0.11 6.30 9.35
CA GLU A 39 -0.95 5.58 10.30
C GLU A 39 -0.39 5.81 11.70
N HIS A 40 -1.17 6.47 12.56
CA HIS A 40 -0.81 6.63 13.95
C HIS A 40 -1.75 5.76 14.79
N ARG A 41 -1.21 4.62 15.25
CA ARG A 41 -1.85 3.83 16.29
C ARG A 41 -1.75 4.62 17.60
N GLN A 42 -2.88 4.90 18.24
CA GLN A 42 -2.90 5.64 19.49
C GLN A 42 -2.39 4.72 20.62
N GLU A 43 -1.07 4.65 20.79
CA GLU A 43 -0.40 3.68 21.66
C GLU A 43 -0.63 3.85 23.18
N ASN A 44 -1.35 4.89 23.66
CA ASN A 44 -1.25 5.22 25.09
C ASN A 44 -2.40 6.02 25.71
N THR A 45 -3.67 5.78 25.37
CA THR A 45 -4.75 6.43 26.13
C THR A 45 -5.99 5.55 26.19
N SER A 46 -6.06 4.72 27.24
CA SER A 46 -7.17 3.83 27.64
C SER A 46 -7.63 2.83 26.58
N GLU A 47 -7.54 1.53 26.89
CA GLU A 47 -8.20 0.48 26.10
C GLU A 47 -9.63 0.95 25.77
N VAL A 48 -9.93 1.18 24.49
CA VAL A 48 -11.27 1.61 24.09
C VAL A 48 -12.14 0.37 24.17
N VAL A 49 -13.02 0.38 25.16
CA VAL A 49 -13.95 -0.73 25.38
C VAL A 49 -15.13 -0.58 24.43
N LEU A 50 -15.14 -1.37 23.37
CA LEU A 50 -16.29 -1.46 22.47
C LEU A 50 -17.30 -2.48 22.99
N ARG A 51 -18.55 -2.33 22.54
CA ARG A 51 -19.61 -3.30 22.84
C ARG A 51 -19.78 -4.23 21.66
N SER A 52 -19.47 -5.51 21.87
CA SER A 52 -19.93 -6.57 20.98
C SER A 52 -21.44 -6.72 21.14
N GLN A 53 -22.16 -6.88 20.02
CA GLN A 53 -23.59 -7.15 20.00
C GLN A 53 -23.90 -8.64 19.83
N ARG A 54 -22.90 -9.43 19.46
CA ARG A 54 -23.07 -10.86 19.21
C ARG A 54 -21.97 -11.68 19.84
N GLY A 55 -22.38 -12.79 20.43
CA GLY A 55 -21.51 -13.83 20.97
C GLY A 55 -21.60 -15.12 20.14
N LEU A 56 -20.66 -16.02 20.39
CA LEU A 56 -20.64 -17.33 19.78
C LEU A 56 -21.82 -18.16 20.29
N GLY A 57 -22.66 -18.67 19.38
CA GLY A 57 -23.78 -19.54 19.74
C GLY A 57 -24.64 -19.90 18.54
N LEU A 58 -25.31 -21.04 18.62
CA LEU A 58 -26.19 -21.52 17.55
C LEU A 58 -27.58 -20.89 17.69
N VAL A 59 -28.06 -20.18 16.68
CA VAL A 59 -29.39 -19.57 16.69
C VAL A 59 -30.48 -20.63 16.71
N SER A 60 -31.44 -20.58 17.63
CA SER A 60 -32.49 -21.62 17.76
C SER A 60 -33.42 -21.75 16.53
N THR A 61 -33.51 -20.71 15.70
CA THR A 61 -34.39 -20.66 14.53
C THR A 61 -33.72 -21.09 13.22
N TYR A 62 -32.52 -21.69 13.27
CA TYR A 62 -31.78 -22.06 12.06
C TYR A 62 -32.57 -23.01 11.15
N GLY A 63 -33.43 -23.86 11.72
CA GLY A 63 -34.31 -24.78 10.99
C GLY A 63 -35.38 -24.12 10.10
N ASN A 64 -35.66 -22.82 10.26
CA ASN A 64 -36.59 -22.10 9.38
C ASN A 64 -35.99 -21.73 8.01
N LEU A 65 -34.68 -21.94 7.84
CA LEU A 65 -33.91 -21.70 6.62
C LEU A 65 -33.91 -20.26 6.10
N ASN A 66 -34.44 -19.31 6.87
CA ASN A 66 -34.43 -17.87 6.53
C ASN A 66 -33.01 -17.35 6.28
N ALA A 67 -32.11 -17.60 7.24
CA ALA A 67 -30.73 -17.15 7.18
C ALA A 67 -29.99 -17.71 5.96
N PHE A 68 -30.18 -19.01 5.69
CA PHE A 68 -29.60 -19.70 4.54
C PHE A 68 -30.15 -19.15 3.21
N SER A 69 -31.45 -18.92 3.10
CA SER A 69 -32.06 -18.34 1.90
C SER A 69 -31.59 -16.90 1.66
N SER A 70 -31.47 -16.07 2.69
CA SER A 70 -30.93 -14.71 2.58
C SER A 70 -29.45 -14.71 2.19
N ALA A 71 -28.66 -15.62 2.75
CA ALA A 71 -27.25 -15.79 2.37
C ALA A 71 -27.12 -16.19 0.89
N ALA A 72 -27.95 -17.13 0.42
CA ALA A 72 -27.95 -17.57 -0.98
C ALA A 72 -28.29 -16.41 -1.93
N GLY A 73 -29.32 -15.61 -1.61
CA GLY A 73 -29.68 -14.44 -2.41
C GLY A 73 -28.61 -13.34 -2.41
N PHE A 74 -27.93 -13.14 -1.28
CA PHE A 74 -26.78 -12.22 -1.22
C PHE A 74 -25.63 -12.72 -2.10
N THR A 75 -25.26 -14.00 -1.98
CA THR A 75 -24.18 -14.59 -2.79
C THR A 75 -24.48 -14.51 -4.28
N ASP A 76 -25.73 -14.79 -4.68
CA ASP A 76 -26.17 -14.65 -6.07
C ASP A 76 -26.03 -13.21 -6.59
N SER A 77 -26.49 -12.24 -5.79
CA SER A 77 -26.37 -10.81 -6.11
C SER A 77 -24.90 -10.36 -6.17
N LYS A 78 -24.06 -10.86 -5.27
CA LYS A 78 -22.62 -10.57 -5.22
C LYS A 78 -21.93 -10.99 -6.52
N VAL A 79 -22.23 -12.19 -7.00
CA VAL A 79 -21.64 -12.74 -8.22
C VAL A 79 -22.11 -11.98 -9.46
N TYR A 80 -23.40 -11.64 -9.56
CA TYR A 80 -23.91 -10.94 -10.75
C TYR A 80 -23.64 -9.44 -10.78
N GLN A 81 -23.71 -8.78 -9.64
CA GLN A 81 -23.61 -7.31 -9.56
C GLN A 81 -22.23 -6.85 -9.06
N GLY A 82 -21.32 -7.78 -8.76
CA GLY A 82 -19.99 -7.44 -8.23
C GLY A 82 -20.06 -6.73 -6.89
N LEU A 83 -21.01 -7.11 -6.02
CA LEU A 83 -21.14 -6.47 -4.71
C LEU A 83 -19.89 -6.73 -3.85
N PRO A 84 -19.48 -5.76 -3.02
CA PRO A 84 -18.42 -5.99 -2.04
C PRO A 84 -18.87 -6.98 -0.97
N ASP A 85 -17.90 -7.53 -0.23
CA ASP A 85 -18.20 -8.35 0.94
C ASP A 85 -19.01 -7.55 1.98
N PRO A 86 -19.93 -8.21 2.71
CA PRO A 86 -20.59 -7.60 3.84
C PRO A 86 -19.59 -7.11 4.89
N PRO A 87 -19.93 -6.08 5.69
CA PRO A 87 -19.01 -5.46 6.64
C PRO A 87 -18.47 -6.40 7.74
N PHE A 88 -19.05 -7.59 7.89
CA PHE A 88 -18.69 -8.60 8.89
C PHE A 88 -18.02 -9.84 8.29
N VAL A 89 -17.78 -9.86 6.97
CA VAL A 89 -17.11 -10.94 6.26
C VAL A 89 -15.87 -10.39 5.57
N ALA A 90 -14.76 -11.12 5.63
CA ALA A 90 -13.63 -10.91 4.74
C ALA A 90 -13.09 -12.26 4.28
N GLY A 91 -13.32 -12.58 3.01
CA GLY A 91 -13.00 -13.89 2.45
C GLY A 91 -13.73 -15.03 3.18
N GLU A 92 -12.97 -15.96 3.76
CA GLU A 92 -13.49 -17.14 4.47
C GLU A 92 -13.96 -16.85 5.89
N TRP A 93 -13.69 -15.65 6.41
CA TRP A 93 -13.92 -15.30 7.80
C TRP A 93 -15.21 -14.52 8.00
N ALA A 94 -15.93 -14.85 9.06
CA ALA A 94 -17.02 -14.06 9.60
C ALA A 94 -16.72 -13.69 11.06
N ILE A 95 -16.91 -12.42 11.42
CA ILE A 95 -16.61 -11.92 12.78
C ILE A 95 -17.87 -11.58 13.58
N ALA A 96 -17.74 -11.60 14.91
CA ALA A 96 -18.72 -11.00 15.81
C ALA A 96 -18.91 -9.51 15.47
N GLN A 97 -20.16 -9.03 15.55
CA GLN A 97 -20.47 -7.64 15.21
C GLN A 97 -20.34 -6.84 16.49
N PHE A 98 -19.71 -5.68 16.37
CA PHE A 98 -19.55 -4.72 17.44
C PHE A 98 -19.95 -3.33 16.95
N GLU A 99 -20.36 -2.47 17.88
CA GLU A 99 -20.66 -1.08 17.57
C GLU A 99 -19.44 -0.20 17.83
N THR A 100 -19.14 0.69 16.89
CA THR A 100 -18.19 1.77 17.06
C THR A 100 -18.96 3.07 17.28
N LYS A 101 -18.59 3.86 18.30
CA LYS A 101 -19.17 5.18 18.56
C LYS A 101 -18.21 6.32 18.24
N ASP A 102 -16.98 5.98 17.88
CA ASP A 102 -15.89 6.93 17.72
C ASP A 102 -15.70 7.36 16.27
N ALA A 103 -15.25 8.60 16.08
CA ALA A 103 -14.95 9.20 14.77
C ALA A 103 -13.55 8.85 14.24
N ALA A 104 -12.98 7.72 14.67
CA ALA A 104 -11.67 7.28 14.18
C ALA A 104 -11.74 6.84 12.71
N ALA A 105 -10.59 6.67 12.05
CA ALA A 105 -10.56 6.22 10.67
C ALA A 105 -10.79 4.70 10.56
N ALA A 106 -10.15 3.94 11.44
CA ALA A 106 -10.34 2.51 11.57
C ALA A 106 -10.28 2.09 13.03
N VAL A 107 -10.84 0.93 13.32
CA VAL A 107 -10.79 0.24 14.61
C VAL A 107 -10.16 -1.11 14.40
N GLU A 108 -9.23 -1.47 15.26
CA GLU A 108 -8.67 -2.80 15.35
C GLU A 108 -9.14 -3.42 16.66
N ALA A 109 -9.94 -4.49 16.60
CA ALA A 109 -10.58 -5.06 17.78
C ALA A 109 -10.33 -6.56 17.89
N GLU A 110 -10.11 -7.04 19.12
CA GLU A 110 -10.05 -8.46 19.43
C GLU A 110 -11.46 -9.04 19.52
N VAL A 111 -11.84 -9.83 18.52
CA VAL A 111 -13.19 -10.41 18.40
C VAL A 111 -13.14 -11.89 18.09
N VAL A 112 -14.25 -12.59 18.33
CA VAL A 112 -14.39 -13.98 17.89
C VAL A 112 -14.67 -14.00 16.38
N GLY A 113 -13.85 -14.73 15.65
CA GLY A 113 -13.98 -15.01 14.23
C GLY A 113 -14.23 -16.50 13.97
N ILE A 114 -15.01 -16.77 12.92
CA ILE A 114 -15.26 -18.10 12.40
C ILE A 114 -14.75 -18.14 10.96
N ALA A 115 -13.74 -18.95 10.69
CA ALA A 115 -13.31 -19.26 9.33
C ALA A 115 -14.10 -20.46 8.81
N THR A 116 -14.81 -20.30 7.71
CA THR A 116 -15.48 -21.40 7.01
C THR A 116 -14.71 -21.75 5.74
N GLN A 117 -14.07 -22.92 5.76
CA GLN A 117 -13.32 -23.46 4.64
C GLN A 117 -14.19 -24.46 3.90
N THR A 118 -14.35 -24.31 2.59
CA THR A 118 -15.21 -25.20 1.80
C THR A 118 -14.57 -26.57 1.53
N ASN A 119 -13.23 -26.64 1.52
CA ASN A 119 -12.41 -27.77 1.09
C ASN A 119 -13.02 -28.51 -0.11
N CYS A 120 -13.31 -27.75 -1.16
CA CYS A 120 -13.76 -28.32 -2.42
C CYS A 120 -12.59 -28.99 -3.14
N SER A 121 -12.87 -30.11 -3.79
CA SER A 121 -11.92 -30.84 -4.61
C SER A 121 -12.60 -31.34 -5.88
N ALA A 122 -11.82 -31.39 -6.96
CA ALA A 122 -12.25 -32.00 -8.19
C ALA A 122 -12.25 -33.53 -8.05
N PRO A 123 -13.26 -34.22 -8.58
CA PRO A 123 -13.29 -35.69 -8.59
C PRO A 123 -12.15 -36.26 -9.43
N THR A 124 -11.56 -37.35 -8.96
CA THR A 124 -10.53 -38.10 -9.69
C THR A 124 -11.15 -38.92 -10.81
N THR A 125 -12.37 -39.43 -10.60
CA THR A 125 -13.15 -40.13 -11.60
C THR A 125 -14.56 -39.54 -11.66
N SER A 126 -15.03 -39.31 -12.88
CA SER A 126 -16.41 -38.90 -13.15
C SER A 126 -16.95 -39.70 -14.31
N SER A 127 -18.15 -40.24 -14.18
CA SER A 127 -18.83 -40.99 -15.23
C SER A 127 -20.25 -40.50 -15.40
N LEU A 128 -20.65 -40.36 -16.66
CA LEU A 128 -22.02 -40.10 -17.07
C LEU A 128 -22.51 -41.35 -17.80
N THR A 129 -23.46 -42.06 -17.22
CA THR A 129 -24.04 -43.27 -17.80
C THR A 129 -25.50 -43.04 -18.14
N ASN A 130 -25.91 -43.47 -19.34
CA ASN A 130 -27.31 -43.50 -19.72
C ASN A 130 -27.94 -44.76 -19.12
N LEU A 131 -28.86 -44.59 -18.16
CA LEU A 131 -29.68 -45.66 -17.65
C LEU A 131 -30.80 -45.89 -18.68
N SER A 132 -30.65 -46.95 -19.47
CA SER A 132 -31.61 -47.36 -20.49
C SER A 132 -32.92 -47.85 -19.85
N ASN A 133 -33.73 -46.92 -19.35
CA ASN A 133 -35.10 -47.16 -18.95
C ASN A 133 -36.03 -46.87 -20.14
N PRO A 134 -36.82 -47.85 -20.62
CA PRO A 134 -37.62 -47.72 -21.84
C PRO A 134 -38.78 -46.72 -21.77
N LEU A 135 -39.10 -46.15 -20.59
CA LEU A 135 -40.23 -45.24 -20.40
C LEU A 135 -39.82 -43.78 -20.16
N ILE A 136 -38.65 -43.52 -19.58
CA ILE A 136 -38.14 -42.18 -19.26
C ILE A 136 -36.62 -42.21 -19.41
N PRO A 137 -36.00 -41.40 -20.30
CA PRO A 137 -34.56 -41.33 -20.39
C PRO A 137 -33.99 -40.81 -19.06
N GLN A 138 -33.07 -41.55 -18.46
CA GLN A 138 -32.44 -41.18 -17.20
C GLN A 138 -30.94 -41.24 -17.33
N PHE A 139 -30.27 -40.13 -17.04
CA PHE A 139 -28.83 -40.09 -16.93
C PHE A 139 -28.44 -40.22 -15.47
N GLN A 140 -27.41 -41.03 -15.22
CA GLN A 140 -26.77 -41.11 -13.92
C GLN A 140 -25.38 -40.50 -14.02
N PHE A 141 -25.15 -39.45 -13.25
CA PHE A 141 -23.84 -38.87 -13.08
C PHE A 141 -23.27 -39.30 -11.73
N SER A 142 -22.06 -39.84 -11.76
CA SER A 142 -21.31 -40.16 -10.55
C SER A 142 -19.92 -39.57 -10.58
N ALA A 143 -19.48 -39.03 -9.45
CA ALA A 143 -18.16 -38.48 -9.28
C ALA A 143 -17.56 -38.94 -7.94
N SER A 144 -16.31 -39.40 -7.99
CA SER A 144 -15.58 -39.95 -6.84
C SER A 144 -14.30 -39.18 -6.61
N LEU A 145 -13.97 -38.96 -5.33
CA LEU A 145 -12.70 -38.41 -4.90
C LEU A 145 -11.62 -39.49 -4.75
N SER A 146 -10.37 -39.07 -4.57
CA SER A 146 -9.20 -39.95 -4.38
C SER A 146 -9.30 -40.87 -3.16
N ASP A 147 -10.11 -40.49 -2.17
CA ASP A 147 -10.35 -41.26 -0.95
C ASP A 147 -11.61 -42.15 -1.01
N GLY A 148 -12.24 -42.26 -2.18
CA GLY A 148 -13.40 -43.13 -2.42
C GLY A 148 -14.77 -42.47 -2.17
N CYS A 149 -14.79 -41.26 -1.61
CA CYS A 149 -16.01 -40.51 -1.33
C CYS A 149 -16.74 -40.18 -2.65
N THR A 150 -17.96 -40.69 -2.80
CA THR A 150 -18.67 -40.73 -4.10
C THR A 150 -20.05 -40.09 -4.01
N GLY A 151 -20.28 -39.09 -4.86
CA GLY A 151 -21.59 -38.48 -5.06
C GLY A 151 -22.27 -39.04 -6.30
N ARG A 152 -23.60 -39.23 -6.24
CA ARG A 152 -24.39 -39.74 -7.36
C ARG A 152 -25.67 -38.95 -7.52
N VAL A 153 -26.03 -38.63 -8.75
CA VAL A 153 -27.29 -37.99 -9.10
C VAL A 153 -27.91 -38.66 -10.32
N GLN A 154 -29.23 -38.74 -10.33
CA GLN A 154 -30.02 -39.18 -11.47
C GLN A 154 -30.90 -38.01 -11.92
N PHE A 155 -30.95 -37.74 -13.21
CA PHE A 155 -31.76 -36.68 -13.79
C PHE A 155 -32.23 -37.06 -15.20
N ASN A 156 -33.31 -36.43 -15.66
CA ASN A 156 -33.81 -36.61 -17.02
C ASN A 156 -33.14 -35.58 -17.94
N PRO A 157 -32.33 -35.98 -18.93
CA PRO A 157 -31.67 -35.03 -19.83
C PRO A 157 -32.66 -34.22 -20.69
N ASP A 158 -33.89 -34.69 -20.88
CA ASP A 158 -34.89 -34.02 -21.72
C ASP A 158 -35.56 -32.83 -21.03
N ASP A 159 -35.42 -32.68 -19.71
CA ASP A 159 -36.04 -31.58 -18.96
C ASP A 159 -35.43 -30.22 -19.34
N SER A 160 -34.13 -30.19 -19.67
CA SER A 160 -33.40 -28.99 -20.10
C SER A 160 -32.00 -29.33 -20.63
N ASN A 161 -31.52 -28.55 -21.60
CA ASN A 161 -30.15 -28.60 -22.12
C ASN A 161 -29.08 -28.16 -21.10
N GLN A 162 -29.51 -27.54 -20.01
CA GLN A 162 -28.67 -27.03 -18.94
C GLN A 162 -29.31 -27.42 -17.61
N GLN A 163 -28.61 -28.21 -16.81
CA GLN A 163 -29.10 -28.66 -15.51
C GLN A 163 -27.98 -28.57 -14.49
N TYR A 164 -28.34 -28.30 -13.26
CA TYR A 164 -27.40 -28.16 -12.17
C TYR A 164 -28.11 -28.44 -10.85
N GLY A 165 -27.32 -28.81 -9.86
CA GLY A 165 -27.86 -29.04 -8.53
C GLY A 165 -26.77 -29.38 -7.55
N VAL A 166 -27.21 -29.70 -6.34
CA VAL A 166 -26.36 -30.23 -5.29
C VAL A 166 -27.00 -31.49 -4.75
N VAL A 167 -26.18 -32.50 -4.50
CA VAL A 167 -26.61 -33.76 -3.89
C VAL A 167 -25.70 -34.09 -2.71
N GLN A 168 -26.26 -34.83 -1.76
CA GLN A 168 -25.49 -35.36 -0.65
C GLN A 168 -24.57 -36.48 -1.14
N VAL A 169 -23.37 -36.53 -0.58
CA VAL A 169 -22.42 -37.61 -0.85
C VAL A 169 -22.72 -38.81 0.06
N ASP A 170 -22.44 -40.02 -0.40
CA ASP A 170 -22.65 -41.24 0.41
C ASP A 170 -21.75 -41.25 1.65
N SER A 171 -22.35 -41.25 2.85
CA SER A 171 -21.63 -41.17 4.13
C SER A 171 -20.62 -42.28 4.30
N ALA A 172 -21.01 -43.52 3.93
CA ALA A 172 -20.15 -44.69 4.04
C ALA A 172 -18.92 -44.58 3.15
N SER A 173 -19.10 -44.12 1.90
CA SER A 173 -17.99 -43.90 0.95
C SER A 173 -16.98 -42.86 1.41
N CYS A 174 -17.38 -41.93 2.30
CA CYS A 174 -16.54 -40.86 2.81
C CYS A 174 -15.95 -41.16 4.20
N GLY A 175 -16.10 -42.39 4.70
CA GLY A 175 -15.62 -42.79 6.03
C GLY A 175 -16.36 -42.11 7.18
N LEU A 176 -17.61 -41.67 6.95
CA LEU A 176 -18.47 -41.06 7.96
C LEU A 176 -19.53 -42.06 8.43
N ASP A 177 -19.94 -41.94 9.69
CA ASP A 177 -21.00 -42.78 10.25
C ASP A 177 -22.32 -42.57 9.52
N ASN A 178 -23.05 -43.66 9.26
CA ASN A 178 -24.37 -43.62 8.59
C ASN A 178 -25.47 -42.90 9.41
N ILE A 179 -25.17 -42.54 10.66
CA ILE A 179 -26.08 -41.82 11.58
C ILE A 179 -25.76 -40.30 11.55
N THR A 180 -24.75 -39.87 10.80
CA THR A 180 -24.41 -38.45 10.68
C THR A 180 -25.59 -37.69 10.07
N ASP A 181 -25.95 -36.56 10.69
CA ASP A 181 -27.00 -35.68 10.17
C ASP A 181 -26.67 -35.26 8.72
N THR A 182 -27.69 -35.32 7.85
CA THR A 182 -27.67 -34.82 6.47
C THR A 182 -27.03 -33.44 6.32
N GLN A 183 -27.18 -32.56 7.33
CA GLN A 183 -26.61 -31.22 7.30
C GLN A 183 -25.10 -31.18 7.57
N LEU A 184 -24.52 -32.23 8.15
CA LEU A 184 -23.08 -32.32 8.45
C LEU A 184 -22.31 -33.12 7.39
N LEU A 185 -23.02 -33.68 6.43
CA LEU A 185 -22.42 -34.50 5.38
C LEU A 185 -21.84 -33.64 4.25
N PRO A 186 -20.78 -34.13 3.59
CA PRO A 186 -20.24 -33.54 2.37
C PRO A 186 -21.29 -33.44 1.27
N VAL A 187 -21.06 -32.48 0.36
CA VAL A 187 -21.99 -32.20 -0.73
C VAL A 187 -21.26 -32.21 -2.07
N MET A 188 -21.94 -32.68 -3.11
CA MET A 188 -21.47 -32.65 -4.49
C MET A 188 -22.31 -31.67 -5.29
N PHE A 189 -21.68 -30.60 -5.75
CA PHE A 189 -22.23 -29.72 -6.79
C PHE A 189 -22.05 -30.42 -8.13
N TRP A 190 -23.11 -30.47 -8.94
CA TRP A 190 -23.07 -31.08 -10.26
C TRP A 190 -23.67 -30.15 -11.30
N PHE A 191 -23.13 -30.25 -12.50
CA PHE A 191 -23.46 -29.41 -13.65
C PHE A 191 -23.55 -30.30 -14.89
N PHE A 192 -24.56 -30.04 -15.71
CA PHE A 192 -24.83 -30.75 -16.95
C PHE A 192 -25.09 -29.75 -18.06
N HIS A 193 -24.53 -30.04 -19.23
CA HIS A 193 -24.74 -29.25 -20.44
C HIS A 193 -24.80 -30.16 -21.67
N SER A 194 -25.79 -29.93 -22.53
CA SER A 194 -25.88 -30.57 -23.84
C SER A 194 -25.91 -29.54 -24.96
N THR A 195 -25.05 -29.73 -25.95
CA THR A 195 -25.01 -28.91 -27.18
C THR A 195 -25.16 -29.79 -28.41
N LEU A 196 -25.65 -29.20 -29.50
CA LEU A 196 -25.65 -29.85 -30.81
C LEU A 196 -24.24 -29.76 -31.39
N GLY A 197 -23.56 -30.90 -31.49
CA GLY A 197 -22.25 -31.00 -32.13
C GLY A 197 -22.31 -30.80 -33.64
N GLY A 198 -21.15 -30.61 -34.26
CA GLY A 198 -21.02 -30.30 -35.70
C GLY A 198 -21.56 -31.37 -36.68
N GLN A 199 -21.94 -32.56 -36.19
CA GLN A 199 -22.55 -33.63 -36.97
C GLN A 199 -24.04 -33.86 -36.63
N GLY A 200 -24.68 -32.94 -35.88
CA GLY A 200 -26.07 -33.10 -35.42
C GLY A 200 -26.25 -34.12 -34.30
N GLN A 201 -25.15 -34.59 -33.69
CA GLN A 201 -25.19 -35.41 -32.47
C GLN A 201 -25.12 -34.54 -31.22
N ASN A 202 -25.91 -34.88 -30.20
CA ASN A 202 -25.87 -34.21 -28.91
C ASN A 202 -24.56 -34.56 -28.18
N VAL A 203 -23.73 -33.55 -27.93
CA VAL A 203 -22.55 -33.66 -27.07
C VAL A 203 -22.99 -33.33 -25.66
N THR A 204 -23.09 -34.36 -24.81
CA THR A 204 -23.49 -34.22 -23.41
C THR A 204 -22.27 -34.21 -22.52
N ARG A 205 -22.13 -33.18 -21.69
CA ARG A 205 -21.03 -33.03 -20.73
C ARG A 205 -21.59 -32.87 -19.32
N ALA A 206 -20.92 -33.49 -18.35
CA ALA A 206 -21.26 -33.35 -16.95
C ALA A 206 -19.99 -33.20 -16.11
N LYS A 207 -20.04 -32.33 -15.11
CA LYS A 207 -18.93 -32.09 -14.17
C LYS A 207 -19.47 -32.04 -12.74
N GLY A 208 -18.67 -32.52 -11.80
CA GLY A 208 -18.97 -32.48 -10.37
C GLY A 208 -17.84 -31.84 -9.59
N VAL A 209 -18.18 -31.22 -8.47
CA VAL A 209 -17.23 -30.72 -7.46
C VAL A 209 -17.72 -31.16 -6.10
N VAL A 210 -16.87 -31.85 -5.34
CA VAL A 210 -17.22 -32.34 -4.01
C VAL A 210 -16.61 -31.41 -2.97
N CYS A 211 -17.41 -30.94 -2.02
CA CYS A 211 -16.98 -30.00 -0.97
C CYS A 211 -17.20 -30.58 0.43
N ARG A 212 -16.19 -30.39 1.28
CA ARG A 212 -16.16 -30.85 2.68
C ARG A 212 -15.97 -29.66 3.62
N PRO A 213 -17.05 -28.95 3.95
CA PRO A 213 -16.94 -27.75 4.75
C PRO A 213 -16.29 -28.06 6.10
N MET A 214 -15.34 -27.22 6.50
CA MET A 214 -14.71 -27.21 7.82
C MET A 214 -14.85 -25.81 8.42
N MET A 215 -14.92 -25.74 9.75
CA MET A 215 -14.91 -24.46 10.45
C MET A 215 -13.78 -24.41 11.47
N LYS A 216 -13.20 -23.23 11.62
CA LYS A 216 -12.24 -22.93 12.69
C LYS A 216 -12.75 -21.72 13.45
N ILE A 217 -12.76 -21.81 14.77
CA ILE A 217 -13.25 -20.76 15.65
C ILE A 217 -12.06 -20.23 16.43
N GLN A 218 -11.72 -18.96 16.21
CA GLN A 218 -10.53 -18.33 16.76
C GLN A 218 -10.85 -16.91 17.22
N THR A 219 -10.14 -16.45 18.25
CA THR A 219 -10.03 -15.03 18.52
C THR A 219 -9.13 -14.42 17.45
N VAL A 220 -9.62 -13.37 16.82
CA VAL A 220 -8.95 -12.68 15.72
C VAL A 220 -8.85 -11.19 16.03
N LEU A 221 -7.78 -10.57 15.57
CA LEU A 221 -7.63 -9.13 15.53
C LEU A 221 -8.20 -8.63 14.21
N ALA A 222 -9.37 -7.99 14.28
CA ALA A 222 -10.13 -7.55 13.12
C ALA A 222 -10.00 -6.03 12.95
N THR A 223 -9.57 -5.60 11.76
CA THR A 223 -9.49 -4.18 11.41
C THR A 223 -10.70 -3.78 10.58
N VAL A 224 -11.49 -2.86 11.11
CA VAL A 224 -12.70 -2.34 10.46
C VAL A 224 -12.49 -0.87 10.14
N ASN A 225 -12.74 -0.48 8.90
CA ASN A 225 -12.79 0.92 8.52
C ASN A 225 -14.12 1.51 9.00
N ILE A 226 -14.08 2.56 9.82
CA ILE A 226 -15.30 3.15 10.41
C ILE A 226 -16.15 3.84 9.35
N SER A 227 -15.54 4.46 8.33
CA SER A 227 -16.27 5.22 7.31
C SER A 227 -17.12 4.34 6.39
N THR A 228 -16.63 3.14 6.07
CA THR A 228 -17.33 2.18 5.20
C THR A 228 -17.98 1.03 5.98
N ALA A 229 -17.70 0.93 7.28
CA ALA A 229 -17.94 -0.23 8.12
C ALA A 229 -17.32 -1.54 7.59
N ALA A 230 -16.45 -1.49 6.58
CA ALA A 230 -15.92 -2.68 5.94
C ALA A 230 -14.78 -3.28 6.75
N LEU A 231 -14.76 -4.61 6.83
CA LEU A 231 -13.66 -5.39 7.39
C LEU A 231 -12.50 -5.43 6.40
N THR A 232 -11.37 -4.82 6.74
CA THR A 232 -10.22 -4.67 5.84
C THR A 232 -9.17 -5.76 6.04
N SER A 233 -8.92 -6.18 7.28
CA SER A 233 -7.98 -7.26 7.58
C SER A 233 -8.38 -8.05 8.82
N ILE A 234 -7.92 -9.30 8.86
CA ILE A 234 -8.14 -10.22 9.97
C ILE A 234 -6.81 -10.93 10.24
N ASN A 235 -6.32 -10.84 11.47
CA ASN A 235 -5.16 -11.57 11.92
C ASN A 235 -5.57 -12.59 13.00
N PRO A 236 -5.50 -13.90 12.75
CA PRO A 236 -5.85 -14.91 13.74
C PRO A 236 -4.85 -14.92 14.90
N LEU A 237 -5.35 -14.94 16.14
CA LEU A 237 -4.53 -14.92 17.36
C LEU A 237 -4.47 -16.30 18.03
N ALA A 238 -5.59 -16.76 18.56
CA ALA A 238 -5.66 -17.99 19.35
C ALA A 238 -6.99 -18.72 19.15
N ASN A 239 -7.00 -20.05 19.38
CA ASN A 239 -8.26 -20.81 19.39
C ASN A 239 -9.13 -20.39 20.58
N VAL A 240 -10.44 -20.31 20.36
CA VAL A 240 -11.39 -20.03 21.44
C VAL A 240 -11.39 -21.23 22.40
N SER A 241 -11.07 -20.99 23.67
CA SER A 241 -11.00 -22.01 24.73
C SER A 241 -12.37 -22.40 25.29
N ASP A 242 -13.45 -21.74 24.89
CA ASP A 242 -14.80 -22.01 25.36
C ASP A 242 -15.37 -23.28 24.70
N THR A 243 -15.28 -24.39 25.44
CA THR A 243 -15.77 -25.72 25.03
C THR A 243 -17.24 -25.97 25.38
N ASN A 244 -17.94 -25.02 26.03
CA ASN A 244 -19.28 -25.23 26.58
C ASN A 244 -20.42 -24.60 25.75
N ASN A 245 -20.16 -24.21 24.50
CA ASN A 245 -21.19 -23.67 23.62
C ASN A 245 -21.73 -24.72 22.63
N ASN A 246 -22.92 -24.49 22.10
CA ASN A 246 -23.62 -25.41 21.18
C ASN A 246 -22.99 -25.52 19.78
N ILE A 247 -21.80 -24.94 19.58
CA ILE A 247 -21.05 -25.01 18.32
C ILE A 247 -19.80 -25.86 18.51
N THR A 248 -18.96 -25.56 19.51
CA THR A 248 -17.75 -26.34 19.84
C THR A 248 -18.11 -27.65 20.56
N GLY A 249 -19.18 -27.65 21.36
CA GLY A 249 -19.79 -28.82 21.98
C GLY A 249 -21.01 -29.34 21.22
N GLN A 250 -21.80 -30.21 21.87
CA GLN A 250 -23.04 -30.72 21.27
C GLN A 250 -24.02 -29.59 20.94
N PRO A 251 -24.76 -29.67 19.82
CA PRO A 251 -24.88 -30.83 18.93
C PRO A 251 -23.84 -30.88 17.79
N LEU A 252 -23.14 -29.78 17.49
CA LEU A 252 -22.30 -29.68 16.29
C LEU A 252 -20.88 -30.23 16.48
N ASN A 253 -20.35 -30.25 17.70
CA ASN A 253 -19.00 -30.73 18.04
C ASN A 253 -17.90 -30.13 17.14
N GLY A 254 -18.02 -28.84 16.81
CA GLY A 254 -17.09 -28.11 15.94
C GLY A 254 -17.24 -28.38 14.44
N ARG A 255 -18.26 -29.12 14.01
CA ARG A 255 -18.53 -29.40 12.58
C ARG A 255 -19.48 -28.36 12.00
N PRO A 256 -19.18 -27.77 10.83
CA PRO A 256 -20.09 -26.83 10.19
C PRO A 256 -21.24 -27.56 9.52
N LEU A 257 -22.39 -26.88 9.47
CA LEU A 257 -23.48 -27.21 8.56
C LEU A 257 -23.04 -26.97 7.10
N ASN A 258 -23.37 -27.89 6.20
CA ASN A 258 -23.18 -27.72 4.75
C ASN A 258 -24.08 -26.60 4.19
N GLY A 259 -25.19 -26.30 4.88
CA GLY A 259 -26.08 -25.20 4.54
C GLY A 259 -26.76 -25.30 3.18
N VAL A 260 -26.70 -26.42 2.47
CA VAL A 260 -27.29 -26.57 1.12
C VAL A 260 -28.22 -27.77 1.01
N ILE A 261 -28.01 -28.81 1.82
CA ILE A 261 -28.90 -29.95 1.97
C ILE A 261 -29.51 -29.90 3.37
N PHE A 262 -30.82 -30.09 3.44
CA PHE A 262 -31.59 -29.98 4.67
C PHE A 262 -32.45 -31.23 4.88
N PRO A 263 -32.73 -31.62 6.14
CA PRO A 263 -33.61 -32.75 6.42
C PRO A 263 -35.01 -32.51 5.85
N PRO A 264 -35.72 -33.57 5.43
CA PRO A 264 -37.09 -33.45 4.98
C PRO A 264 -37.98 -32.89 6.09
N THR A 265 -38.94 -32.04 5.70
CA THR A 265 -39.84 -31.36 6.63
C THR A 265 -41.27 -31.37 6.10
N ASN A 266 -42.23 -31.48 7.02
CA ASN A 266 -43.66 -31.41 6.68
C ASN A 266 -44.11 -29.96 6.38
N ASN A 267 -43.29 -28.96 6.71
CA ASN A 267 -43.59 -27.57 6.43
C ASN A 267 -43.20 -27.23 4.98
N THR A 268 -44.21 -27.04 4.13
CA THR A 268 -44.02 -26.73 2.70
C THR A 268 -43.17 -25.49 2.46
N PHE A 269 -43.29 -24.43 3.29
CA PHE A 269 -42.46 -23.23 3.15
C PHE A 269 -40.99 -23.50 3.42
N VAL A 270 -40.69 -24.29 4.45
CA VAL A 270 -39.30 -24.66 4.78
C VAL A 270 -38.75 -25.60 3.71
N GLY A 271 -39.54 -26.55 3.23
CA GLY A 271 -39.17 -27.42 2.10
C GLY A 271 -38.85 -26.65 0.83
N SER A 272 -39.71 -25.69 0.43
CA SER A 272 -39.48 -24.84 -0.74
C SER A 272 -38.22 -23.98 -0.62
N ARG A 273 -37.90 -23.48 0.60
CA ARG A 273 -36.64 -22.76 0.84
C ARG A 273 -35.44 -23.67 0.69
N GLY A 274 -35.49 -24.88 1.24
CA GLY A 274 -34.44 -25.88 1.09
C GLY A 274 -34.16 -26.18 -0.38
N LEU A 275 -35.20 -26.40 -1.18
CA LEU A 275 -35.10 -26.61 -2.63
C LEU A 275 -34.54 -25.39 -3.37
N THR A 276 -34.96 -24.18 -2.98
CA THR A 276 -34.47 -22.95 -3.59
C THR A 276 -32.98 -22.75 -3.31
N ILE A 277 -32.52 -23.05 -2.09
CA ILE A 277 -31.11 -22.98 -1.72
C ILE A 277 -30.29 -24.03 -2.50
N SER A 278 -30.79 -25.26 -2.57
CA SER A 278 -30.09 -26.38 -3.22
C SER A 278 -29.95 -26.18 -4.74
N MET A 279 -30.85 -25.42 -5.37
CA MET A 279 -30.74 -25.07 -6.80
C MET A 279 -30.10 -23.70 -7.04
N GLY A 280 -30.24 -22.76 -6.10
CA GLY A 280 -29.78 -21.38 -6.24
C GLY A 280 -28.27 -21.28 -6.39
N LEU A 281 -27.50 -21.87 -5.46
CA LEU A 281 -26.04 -21.77 -5.50
C LEU A 281 -25.40 -22.46 -6.72
N PRO A 282 -25.76 -23.72 -7.08
CA PRO A 282 -25.29 -24.31 -8.33
C PRO A 282 -25.70 -23.47 -9.55
N GLY A 283 -26.89 -22.87 -9.54
CA GLY A 283 -27.35 -21.97 -10.60
C GLY A 283 -26.49 -20.72 -10.72
N THR A 284 -26.13 -20.08 -9.61
CA THR A 284 -25.19 -18.93 -9.56
C THR A 284 -23.84 -19.32 -10.15
N ILE A 285 -23.29 -20.48 -9.76
CA ILE A 285 -21.99 -20.97 -10.25
C ILE A 285 -22.04 -21.23 -11.75
N TYR A 286 -23.06 -21.97 -12.21
CA TYR A 286 -23.25 -22.31 -13.61
C TYR A 286 -23.39 -21.05 -14.47
N ARG A 287 -24.21 -20.09 -14.03
CA ARG A 287 -24.43 -18.87 -14.79
C ARG A 287 -23.19 -17.99 -14.80
N ASN A 288 -22.44 -17.89 -13.70
CA ASN A 288 -21.17 -17.18 -13.68
C ASN A 288 -20.17 -17.78 -14.69
N ALA A 289 -20.08 -19.12 -14.75
CA ALA A 289 -19.29 -19.79 -15.79
C ALA A 289 -19.79 -19.45 -17.19
N SER A 290 -21.11 -19.43 -17.43
CA SER A 290 -21.70 -19.14 -18.75
C SER A 290 -21.47 -17.71 -19.26
N LEU A 291 -21.14 -16.76 -18.37
CA LEU A 291 -20.76 -15.39 -18.76
C LEU A 291 -19.33 -15.34 -19.33
N THR A 292 -18.54 -16.38 -19.14
CA THR A 292 -17.16 -16.46 -19.66
C THR A 292 -17.19 -16.92 -21.13
N PRO A 293 -16.42 -16.29 -22.04
CA PRO A 293 -16.42 -16.63 -23.48
C PRO A 293 -16.05 -18.09 -23.79
N SER A 294 -15.29 -18.73 -22.90
CA SER A 294 -14.79 -20.09 -22.99
C SER A 294 -15.57 -21.06 -22.09
N PHE A 295 -16.90 -21.00 -22.13
CA PHE A 295 -17.76 -21.80 -21.25
C PHE A 295 -17.58 -23.32 -21.44
N ASP A 296 -17.42 -23.80 -22.67
CA ASP A 296 -17.20 -25.22 -22.95
C ASP A 296 -15.92 -25.75 -22.27
N ASP A 297 -14.87 -24.92 -22.16
CA ASP A 297 -13.61 -25.28 -21.50
C ASP A 297 -13.81 -25.58 -20.01
N PHE A 298 -14.87 -25.08 -19.38
CA PHE A 298 -15.18 -25.44 -17.98
C PHE A 298 -15.51 -26.93 -17.81
N PHE A 299 -16.06 -27.56 -18.85
CA PHE A 299 -16.37 -28.98 -18.84
C PHE A 299 -15.21 -29.85 -19.35
N GLU A 300 -14.35 -29.29 -20.19
CA GLU A 300 -13.20 -29.98 -20.78
C GLU A 300 -11.94 -29.89 -19.91
N ASP A 301 -11.78 -28.81 -19.13
CA ASP A 301 -10.66 -28.69 -18.20
C ASP A 301 -10.73 -29.77 -17.12
N SER A 302 -9.56 -30.37 -16.90
CA SER A 302 -9.39 -31.57 -16.10
C SER A 302 -9.79 -31.37 -14.63
N SER A 303 -9.68 -30.16 -14.05
CA SER A 303 -9.99 -30.02 -12.62
C SER A 303 -10.24 -28.62 -12.04
N THR A 304 -9.95 -27.49 -12.72
CA THR A 304 -9.78 -26.23 -11.98
C THR A 304 -10.90 -25.20 -12.16
N SER A 305 -11.55 -25.14 -13.32
CA SER A 305 -12.48 -24.05 -13.65
C SER A 305 -13.73 -24.04 -12.76
N PHE A 306 -14.53 -25.12 -12.76
CA PHE A 306 -15.70 -25.22 -11.87
C PHE A 306 -15.32 -25.30 -10.38
N LEU A 307 -14.15 -25.86 -10.07
CA LEU A 307 -13.66 -25.97 -8.70
C LEU A 307 -13.41 -24.58 -8.08
N SER A 308 -12.73 -23.69 -8.80
CA SER A 308 -12.41 -22.34 -8.31
C SER A 308 -13.67 -21.51 -8.10
N LEU A 309 -14.61 -21.54 -9.06
CA LEU A 309 -15.90 -20.85 -8.92
C LEU A 309 -16.73 -21.43 -7.77
N THR A 310 -16.86 -22.75 -7.69
CA THR A 310 -17.62 -23.40 -6.62
C THR A 310 -17.03 -23.04 -5.26
N SER A 311 -15.70 -23.11 -5.11
CA SER A 311 -15.02 -22.75 -3.87
C SER A 311 -15.27 -21.30 -3.48
N SER A 312 -15.17 -20.36 -4.42
CA SER A 312 -15.38 -18.93 -4.17
C SER A 312 -16.82 -18.59 -3.79
N VAL A 313 -17.80 -19.07 -4.57
CA VAL A 313 -19.23 -18.82 -4.34
C VAL A 313 -19.68 -19.48 -3.04
N TYR A 314 -19.31 -20.75 -2.83
CA TYR A 314 -19.71 -21.50 -1.64
C TYR A 314 -19.01 -20.99 -0.38
N SER A 315 -17.76 -20.51 -0.47
CA SER A 315 -17.06 -19.88 0.67
C SER A 315 -17.75 -18.60 1.11
N THR A 316 -18.10 -17.72 0.16
CA THR A 316 -18.90 -16.51 0.44
C THR A 316 -20.23 -16.87 1.09
N TYR A 317 -20.91 -17.89 0.57
CA TYR A 317 -22.18 -18.35 1.14
C TYR A 317 -22.04 -18.83 2.59
N LEU A 318 -21.05 -19.69 2.86
CA LEU A 318 -20.81 -20.24 4.19
C LEU A 318 -20.35 -19.17 5.20
N SER A 319 -19.57 -18.18 4.79
CA SER A 319 -19.14 -17.10 5.69
C SER A 319 -20.32 -16.18 6.06
N VAL A 320 -21.22 -15.88 5.13
CA VAL A 320 -22.46 -15.15 5.43
C VAL A 320 -23.40 -15.96 6.33
N ILE A 321 -23.49 -17.28 6.13
CA ILE A 321 -24.21 -18.17 7.06
C ILE A 321 -23.56 -18.15 8.42
N ALA A 322 -22.23 -18.24 8.49
CA ALA A 322 -21.53 -18.29 9.75
C ALA A 322 -21.88 -17.08 10.61
N LYS A 323 -21.98 -15.90 9.98
CA LYS A 323 -22.46 -14.69 10.68
C LYS A 323 -23.85 -14.85 11.29
N THR A 324 -24.79 -15.40 10.53
CA THR A 324 -26.22 -15.36 10.85
C THR A 324 -26.68 -16.54 11.71
N VAL A 325 -25.96 -17.67 11.65
CA VAL A 325 -26.31 -18.93 12.32
C VAL A 325 -25.46 -19.17 13.56
N TYR A 326 -24.16 -18.85 13.52
CA TYR A 326 -23.21 -19.14 14.62
C TYR A 326 -22.93 -17.96 15.55
N PHE A 327 -23.59 -16.83 15.33
CA PHE A 327 -23.53 -15.70 16.25
C PHE A 327 -24.92 -15.29 16.75
N VAL A 328 -25.14 -15.44 18.05
CA VAL A 328 -26.37 -15.05 18.74
C VAL A 328 -26.24 -13.66 19.37
N PRO A 329 -27.35 -12.94 19.59
CA PRO A 329 -27.32 -11.68 20.33
C PRO A 329 -26.72 -11.89 21.74
N ALA A 330 -25.63 -11.19 22.03
CA ALA A 330 -25.00 -11.18 23.35
C ALA A 330 -24.16 -9.90 23.50
N GLU A 331 -24.27 -9.23 24.63
CA GLU A 331 -23.56 -7.99 24.89
C GLU A 331 -22.38 -8.22 25.84
N PHE A 332 -21.18 -7.90 25.38
CA PHE A 332 -19.97 -7.92 26.22
C PHE A 332 -18.95 -6.89 25.72
N SER A 333 -18.06 -6.49 26.62
CA SER A 333 -16.96 -5.57 26.36
C SER A 333 -15.83 -6.27 25.60
N ILE A 334 -15.37 -5.67 24.50
CA ILE A 334 -14.19 -6.10 23.76
C ILE A 334 -13.12 -5.02 23.79
N LYS A 335 -11.86 -5.44 23.72
CA LYS A 335 -10.70 -4.54 23.64
C LYS A 335 -10.49 -4.11 22.20
N ALA A 336 -10.30 -2.81 21.99
CA ALA A 336 -10.04 -2.26 20.68
C ALA A 336 -9.03 -1.10 20.73
N ASP A 337 -8.26 -1.02 19.66
CA ASP A 337 -7.34 0.06 19.35
C ASP A 337 -7.92 0.92 18.23
N LEU A 338 -7.92 2.24 18.43
CA LEU A 338 -8.35 3.19 17.42
C LEU A 338 -7.16 3.59 16.54
N ILE A 339 -7.37 3.51 15.23
CA ILE A 339 -6.41 3.94 14.21
C ILE A 339 -6.90 5.27 13.64
N ASN A 340 -6.09 6.31 13.84
CA ASN A 340 -6.39 7.66 13.38
C ASN A 340 -5.40 8.08 12.28
N HIS A 341 -5.92 8.63 11.18
CA HIS A 341 -5.12 9.30 10.16
C HIS A 341 -5.01 10.78 10.52
N LEU A 342 -4.01 11.12 11.34
CA LEU A 342 -3.72 12.51 11.69
C LEU A 342 -2.70 13.07 10.70
N PRO A 343 -2.97 14.20 10.03
CA PRO A 343 -1.96 14.84 9.19
C PRO A 343 -0.79 15.29 10.08
N ARG A 344 0.42 14.84 9.75
CA ARG A 344 1.66 15.23 10.43
C ARG A 344 2.62 15.83 9.42
N LEU A 345 3.33 16.86 9.84
CA LEU A 345 4.46 17.40 9.10
C LEU A 345 5.62 16.42 9.25
N VAL A 346 5.98 15.77 8.15
CA VAL A 346 7.16 14.90 8.09
C VAL A 346 8.24 15.57 7.26
N VAL A 347 9.49 15.27 7.58
CA VAL A 347 10.63 15.77 6.82
C VAL A 347 10.78 14.92 5.57
N GLU A 348 10.69 15.53 4.39
CA GLU A 348 10.91 14.83 3.13
C GLU A 348 12.39 14.49 3.00
N PRO A 349 12.77 13.21 2.89
CA PRO A 349 14.18 12.81 2.90
C PRO A 349 14.96 13.48 1.76
N LEU A 350 14.41 13.54 0.55
CA LEU A 350 15.12 14.08 -0.60
C LEU A 350 15.43 15.57 -0.44
N ALA A 351 14.42 16.37 -0.07
CA ALA A 351 14.57 17.79 0.17
C ALA A 351 15.52 18.08 1.33
N ALA A 352 15.43 17.30 2.42
CA ALA A 352 16.29 17.46 3.59
C ALA A 352 17.77 17.16 3.29
N HIS A 353 18.07 16.04 2.62
CA HIS A 353 19.45 15.71 2.26
C HIS A 353 20.01 16.68 1.22
N GLY A 354 19.20 17.11 0.24
CA GLY A 354 19.60 18.09 -0.77
C GLY A 354 19.95 19.45 -0.15
N LEU A 355 19.09 19.97 0.72
CA LEU A 355 19.31 21.22 1.43
C LEU A 355 20.52 21.13 2.37
N ALA A 356 20.67 20.02 3.10
CA ALA A 356 21.83 19.78 3.95
C ALA A 356 23.15 19.77 3.16
N ALA A 357 23.20 19.08 2.01
CA ALA A 357 24.38 19.03 1.16
C ALA A 357 24.76 20.42 0.63
N VAL A 358 23.79 21.21 0.16
CA VAL A 358 24.03 22.57 -0.34
C VAL A 358 24.54 23.48 0.78
N LEU A 359 23.90 23.48 1.96
CA LEU A 359 24.37 24.29 3.10
C LEU A 359 25.79 23.90 3.55
N LEU A 360 26.11 22.62 3.54
CA LEU A 360 27.44 22.12 3.86
C LEU A 360 28.48 22.64 2.84
N THR A 361 28.19 22.59 1.54
CA THR A 361 29.10 23.13 0.52
C THR A 361 29.29 24.65 0.64
N VAL A 362 28.21 25.42 0.91
CA VAL A 362 28.31 26.87 1.14
C VAL A 362 29.16 27.17 2.37
N GLY A 363 29.00 26.38 3.45
CA GLY A 363 29.81 26.48 4.66
C GLY A 363 31.31 26.24 4.40
N ILE A 364 31.65 25.18 3.66
CA ILE A 364 33.04 24.86 3.28
C ILE A 364 33.63 25.98 2.42
N VAL A 365 32.91 26.45 1.39
CA VAL A 365 33.37 27.53 0.51
C VAL A 365 33.57 28.82 1.31
N GLY A 366 32.62 29.16 2.19
CA GLY A 366 32.74 30.30 3.09
C GLY A 366 33.98 30.20 3.99
N MET A 367 34.24 29.02 4.57
CA MET A 367 35.43 28.76 5.39
C MET A 367 36.73 28.95 4.58
N ILE A 368 36.81 28.41 3.37
CA ILE A 368 37.97 28.56 2.48
C ILE A 368 38.20 30.03 2.12
N VAL A 369 37.15 30.76 1.75
CA VAL A 369 37.24 32.20 1.43
C VAL A 369 37.73 33.00 2.64
N HIS A 370 37.26 32.68 3.84
CA HIS A 370 37.75 33.31 5.07
C HIS A 370 39.24 33.01 5.33
N LEU A 371 39.69 31.78 5.11
CA LEU A 371 41.10 31.42 5.23
C LEU A 371 41.98 32.14 4.20
N LEU A 372 41.53 32.21 2.94
CA LEU A 372 42.24 32.93 1.87
C LEU A 372 42.29 34.43 2.14
N HIS A 373 41.18 35.03 2.60
CA HIS A 373 41.18 36.43 3.03
C HIS A 373 42.13 36.66 4.20
N ARG A 374 42.19 35.74 5.17
CA ARG A 374 43.15 35.83 6.28
C ARG A 374 44.58 35.76 5.79
N HIS A 375 44.89 34.88 4.82
CA HIS A 375 46.23 34.78 4.24
C HIS A 375 46.59 36.02 3.43
N ALA A 376 45.72 36.48 2.54
CA ALA A 376 45.96 37.69 1.74
C ALA A 376 46.12 38.96 2.60
N ARG A 377 45.45 39.03 3.75
CA ARG A 377 45.58 40.14 4.70
C ARG A 377 46.85 40.09 5.54
N ARG A 378 47.56 38.95 5.62
CA ARG A 378 48.83 38.88 6.37
C ARG A 378 49.95 39.69 5.71
N ASP A 379 49.91 39.85 4.39
CA ASP A 379 50.93 40.58 3.64
C ASP A 379 50.59 42.07 3.44
N LEU A 380 49.42 42.51 3.92
CA LEU A 380 48.98 43.91 3.86
C LEU A 380 49.33 44.62 5.17
N TYR A 381 50.49 45.28 5.18
CA TYR A 381 50.88 46.19 6.25
C TYR A 381 50.11 47.51 6.09
N LEU A 382 49.00 47.63 6.82
CA LEU A 382 48.28 48.89 6.97
C LEU A 382 48.65 49.48 8.33
N THR A 383 49.20 50.69 8.33
CA THR A 383 49.59 51.42 9.55
C THR A 383 48.39 51.93 10.37
N ALA A 384 47.19 51.85 9.80
CA ALA A 384 45.93 52.24 10.43
C ALA A 384 44.80 51.29 9.95
N PRO A 385 43.68 51.17 10.68
CA PRO A 385 42.61 50.24 10.32
C PRO A 385 42.05 50.52 8.91
N PRO A 386 41.75 49.47 8.13
CA PRO A 386 41.26 49.60 6.75
C PRO A 386 39.96 50.41 6.70
N GLY A 387 39.90 51.39 5.79
CA GLY A 387 38.76 52.31 5.65
C GLY A 387 38.83 53.56 6.54
N SER A 388 39.84 53.70 7.40
CA SER A 388 40.09 54.95 8.12
C SER A 388 40.81 55.98 7.25
N ILE A 389 40.58 57.27 7.54
CA ILE A 389 41.28 58.39 6.88
C ILE A 389 42.80 58.26 7.08
N GLY A 390 43.23 57.79 8.26
CA GLY A 390 44.63 57.53 8.57
C GLY A 390 45.26 56.47 7.66
N ALA A 391 44.52 55.43 7.26
CA ALA A 391 45.02 54.40 6.35
C ALA A 391 45.21 54.94 4.93
N SER A 392 44.23 55.70 4.40
CA SER A 392 44.37 56.36 3.11
C SER A 392 45.50 57.39 3.11
N MET A 393 45.65 58.14 4.20
CA MET A 393 46.70 59.15 4.32
C MET A 393 48.07 58.50 4.39
N ALA A 394 48.26 57.45 5.19
CA ALA A 394 49.53 56.73 5.26
C ALA A 394 49.91 56.05 3.95
N LEU A 395 48.93 55.53 3.19
CA LEU A 395 49.16 54.98 1.86
C LEU A 395 49.59 56.06 0.84
N ALA A 396 49.09 57.28 0.98
CA ALA A 396 49.36 58.39 0.06
C ALA A 396 50.51 59.31 0.49
N PHE A 397 50.94 59.24 1.76
CA PHE A 397 51.84 60.24 2.37
C PHE A 397 53.20 60.35 1.67
N HIS A 398 53.75 59.23 1.22
CA HIS A 398 55.04 59.18 0.51
C HIS A 398 54.90 59.19 -1.02
N ALA A 399 53.68 59.33 -1.54
CA ALA A 399 53.44 59.17 -2.96
C ALA A 399 53.83 60.39 -3.79
N GLY A 400 54.09 61.55 -3.18
CA GLY A 400 54.59 62.77 -3.85
C GLY A 400 53.61 63.48 -4.79
N PHE A 401 52.65 62.76 -5.41
CA PHE A 401 51.69 63.32 -6.37
C PHE A 401 50.79 64.42 -5.77
N GLY A 402 50.56 64.38 -4.45
CA GLY A 402 49.78 65.40 -3.75
C GLY A 402 50.39 66.81 -3.79
N ALA A 403 51.70 66.92 -4.02
CA ALA A 403 52.36 68.21 -4.20
C ALA A 403 52.19 68.78 -5.63
N SER A 404 51.88 67.92 -6.61
CA SER A 404 51.67 68.30 -8.02
C SER A 404 50.21 68.70 -8.31
N LEU A 405 49.28 68.18 -7.51
CA LEU A 405 47.86 68.50 -7.60
C LEU A 405 47.55 69.75 -6.78
N THR A 406 46.93 70.73 -7.44
CA THR A 406 46.45 71.95 -6.79
C THR A 406 44.94 71.89 -6.55
N PRO A 407 44.40 72.56 -5.53
CA PRO A 407 42.98 72.46 -5.18
C PRO A 407 42.01 72.98 -6.26
N TYR A 408 42.49 73.64 -7.30
CA TYR A 408 41.69 74.20 -8.39
C TYR A 408 41.96 73.55 -9.76
N ASP A 409 42.65 72.39 -9.78
CA ASP A 409 42.86 71.67 -11.04
C ASP A 409 41.55 71.02 -11.53
N ASP A 410 41.18 71.32 -12.78
CA ASP A 410 40.06 70.64 -13.45
C ASP A 410 40.40 69.18 -13.76
N GLY A 411 39.38 68.32 -13.92
CA GLY A 411 39.56 66.88 -14.15
C GLY A 411 40.46 66.54 -15.35
N GLU A 412 40.50 67.40 -16.37
CA GLU A 412 41.41 67.26 -17.51
C GLU A 412 42.86 67.65 -17.17
N SER A 413 43.05 68.68 -16.33
CA SER A 413 44.36 69.09 -15.79
C SER A 413 44.94 68.01 -14.89
N ILE A 414 44.12 67.46 -13.99
CA ILE A 414 44.49 66.32 -13.13
C ILE A 414 44.87 65.12 -14.00
N GLY A 415 44.02 64.76 -14.97
CA GLY A 415 44.28 63.66 -15.89
C GLY A 415 45.61 63.82 -16.64
N ARG A 416 45.96 65.04 -17.05
CA ARG A 416 47.21 65.34 -17.75
C ARG A 416 48.43 65.24 -16.82
N LYS A 417 48.35 65.80 -15.61
CA LYS A 417 49.42 65.75 -14.60
C LYS A 417 49.68 64.35 -14.08
N LEU A 418 48.64 63.52 -13.95
CA LEU A 418 48.79 62.13 -13.51
C LEU A 418 49.22 61.17 -14.64
N ARG A 419 49.13 61.58 -15.91
CA ARG A 419 49.44 60.72 -17.06
C ARG A 419 50.92 60.41 -17.21
N SER A 420 51.80 61.33 -16.77
CA SER A 420 53.25 61.17 -16.77
C SER A 420 53.77 60.41 -15.54
N MET A 421 52.89 60.02 -14.60
CA MET A 421 53.28 59.31 -13.39
C MET A 421 52.92 57.83 -13.48
N ARG A 422 53.87 56.97 -13.09
CA ARG A 422 53.67 55.54 -12.92
C ARG A 422 53.42 55.25 -11.45
N PHE A 423 52.26 54.65 -11.16
CA PHE A 423 51.92 54.24 -9.81
C PHE A 423 52.35 52.80 -9.55
N SER A 424 53.12 52.61 -8.49
CA SER A 424 53.48 51.30 -7.94
C SER A 424 53.17 51.28 -6.45
N MET A 425 53.12 50.09 -5.85
CA MET A 425 52.98 49.94 -4.41
C MET A 425 54.30 49.44 -3.85
N ASP A 426 54.90 50.19 -2.92
CA ASP A 426 56.12 49.76 -2.26
C ASP A 426 55.84 48.51 -1.42
N ARG A 427 56.57 47.44 -1.71
CA ARG A 427 56.40 46.13 -1.07
C ARG A 427 56.83 46.13 0.39
N ARG A 428 57.66 47.09 0.82
CA ARG A 428 58.16 47.20 2.20
C ARG A 428 57.25 48.05 3.09
N THR A 429 56.75 49.17 2.59
CA THR A 429 55.96 50.12 3.39
C THR A 429 54.46 50.07 3.10
N GLY A 430 54.05 49.43 2.01
CA GLY A 430 52.67 49.42 1.53
C GLY A 430 52.21 50.76 0.97
N ALA A 431 53.05 51.81 0.98
CA ALA A 431 52.71 53.11 0.42
C ALA A 431 52.61 53.05 -1.10
N ILE A 432 51.75 53.88 -1.66
CA ILE A 432 51.69 54.13 -3.11
C ILE A 432 52.89 55.02 -3.43
N LEU A 433 53.71 54.62 -4.39
CA LEU A 433 54.77 55.43 -4.97
C LEU A 433 54.28 55.93 -6.32
N ALA A 434 54.43 57.23 -6.58
CA ALA A 434 54.26 57.80 -7.91
C ALA A 434 55.64 58.22 -8.41
N GLU A 435 56.11 57.56 -9.46
CA GLU A 435 57.37 57.88 -10.12
C GLU A 435 57.08 58.66 -11.40
N GLU A 436 57.74 59.80 -11.58
CA GLU A 436 57.65 60.60 -12.81
C GLU A 436 58.47 59.93 -13.91
N ILE A 437 57.87 59.75 -15.08
CA ILE A 437 58.54 59.18 -16.24
C ILE A 437 59.31 60.31 -16.92
N ASP A 438 60.64 60.31 -16.79
CA ASP A 438 61.50 61.33 -17.40
C ASP A 438 61.54 61.14 -18.93
N ASP A 439 61.30 62.20 -19.71
CA ASP A 439 61.16 62.16 -21.18
C ASP A 439 62.47 61.78 -21.92
N GLY A 440 63.56 61.50 -21.19
CA GLY A 440 64.84 60.98 -21.70
C GLY A 440 64.92 59.45 -21.82
N ASP A 441 64.02 58.70 -21.16
CA ASP A 441 63.98 57.22 -21.23
C ASP A 441 62.93 56.69 -22.22
N ALA A 442 62.40 57.57 -23.07
CA ALA A 442 61.56 57.23 -24.21
C ALA A 442 62.37 56.59 -25.37
N ALA A 443 63.34 55.73 -25.07
CA ALA A 443 64.05 54.92 -26.07
C ALA A 443 64.68 53.66 -25.45
N MET A 444 63.89 52.83 -24.77
CA MET A 444 64.23 51.39 -24.73
C MET A 444 62.95 50.54 -24.66
N PRO A 445 62.51 49.91 -25.77
CA PRO A 445 61.82 48.65 -25.58
C PRO A 445 62.85 47.67 -25.03
N LEU A 446 62.38 46.71 -24.22
CA LEU A 446 62.99 45.40 -23.91
C LEU A 446 62.96 45.15 -22.39
N THR A 447 62.05 44.28 -21.96
CA THR A 447 62.32 42.86 -21.61
C THR A 447 62.73 42.68 -20.15
N ARG A 448 61.92 41.87 -19.45
CA ARG A 448 62.35 40.67 -18.70
C ARG A 448 63.84 40.63 -18.33
N SER A 449 64.27 41.46 -17.37
CA SER A 449 65.65 41.42 -16.83
C SER A 449 65.74 41.99 -15.39
N SER A 450 64.70 41.86 -14.58
CA SER A 450 64.79 42.16 -13.13
C SER A 450 64.35 40.99 -12.25
N GLU A 451 64.32 39.78 -12.82
CA GLU A 451 64.07 38.53 -12.11
C GLU A 451 65.37 37.84 -11.63
N GLU A 452 66.55 38.38 -11.95
CA GLU A 452 67.85 37.76 -11.58
C GLU A 452 68.68 38.52 -10.54
N THR A 453 68.36 39.77 -10.18
CA THR A 453 69.08 40.50 -9.12
C THR A 453 68.48 40.35 -7.71
N LEU A 454 67.45 39.50 -7.55
CA LEU A 454 66.84 39.15 -6.25
C LEU A 454 66.81 37.63 -5.97
N LYS A 455 67.63 36.85 -6.69
CA LYS A 455 67.93 35.45 -6.34
C LYS A 455 69.11 35.30 -5.35
N GLY A 456 69.80 36.39 -5.00
CA GLY A 456 70.93 36.39 -4.06
C GLY A 456 70.58 36.71 -2.60
N TYR A 457 69.30 36.87 -2.26
CA TYR A 457 68.85 37.15 -0.88
C TYR A 457 67.64 36.28 -0.54
N ARG A 458 67.83 34.97 -0.77
CA ARG A 458 66.85 33.92 -0.48
C ARG A 458 67.54 32.75 0.20
N ASP A 459 68.39 33.08 1.17
CA ASP A 459 68.83 32.23 2.26
C ASP A 459 69.06 33.19 3.43
N TYR A 460 67.99 33.41 4.22
CA TYR A 460 67.93 33.64 5.67
C TYR A 460 66.48 33.96 6.08
#